data_AF-A0A923KVB8-F1
#
_entry.id   AF-A0A923KVB8-F1
#
_cell.length_a   1.000
_cell.length_b   1.000
_cell.length_c   1.000
_cell.angle_alpha   90.00
_cell.angle_beta   90.00
_cell.angle_gamma   90.00
#
_symmetry.space_group_name_H-M   'P 1'
#
loop_
_entity.id
_entity.type
_entity.pdbx_description
1 polymer ?
#
loop_
_entity_poly.entity_id
_entity_poly.type
_entity_poly.pdbx_seq_one_letter_code
_entity_poly.pdbx_strand_id
1 'polypeptide(L)'
;MNPMRYLSVAPEVERAIACGKPVTAFPSAPLAGGWAAALAAAGRAVRDAGGVPAVIAVLGGKLRIGADPGELDALEKRQAQPAGRASLPILLASSADAPAAVSSALLAAAMAGIPVLAVPLLGEPEQPGAETAEVPADLHALAHTPVAVVCAGFSHLFDPGRCLAYLASCGVPLIGLGGGDFPALPDAARPLHLCASAPPEAARVMASKWDLGLPGGLLALLPSASQVPPADSLSLCAGTAVQLAAAYAALRRR
;
A
#
# COMPACT_ATOMS: atom_id res chain seq x y z
N MET A 1 -19.09 -3.40 15.91
CA MET A 1 -18.06 -2.33 15.94
C MET A 1 -18.45 -1.23 14.97
N ASN A 2 -18.20 0.04 15.28
CA ASN A 2 -18.49 1.16 14.37
C ASN A 2 -17.17 1.76 13.82
N PRO A 3 -16.52 1.11 12.84
CA PRO A 3 -15.24 1.56 12.27
C PRO A 3 -15.33 2.96 11.65
N MET A 4 -16.52 3.36 11.16
CA MET A 4 -16.76 4.68 10.57
C MET A 4 -16.52 5.84 11.55
N ARG A 5 -16.58 5.59 12.87
CA ARG A 5 -16.25 6.59 13.89
C ARG A 5 -14.82 7.12 13.75
N TYR A 6 -13.89 6.27 13.30
CA TYR A 6 -12.47 6.58 13.21
C TYR A 6 -12.03 6.94 11.80
N LEU A 7 -12.95 7.02 10.84
CA LEU A 7 -12.64 7.29 9.43
C LEU A 7 -13.06 8.72 9.05
N SER A 8 -12.23 9.38 8.25
CA SER A 8 -12.54 10.68 7.62
C SER A 8 -12.15 10.64 6.15
N VAL A 9 -13.12 10.42 5.26
CA VAL A 9 -12.89 10.28 3.82
C VAL A 9 -13.09 11.62 3.13
N ALA A 10 -12.15 12.01 2.26
CA ALA A 10 -12.28 13.23 1.47
C ALA A 10 -13.46 13.11 0.48
N PRO A 11 -14.22 14.19 0.23
CA PRO A 11 -15.36 14.15 -0.69
C PRO A 11 -15.04 13.70 -2.12
N GLU A 12 -13.80 13.93 -2.60
CA GLU A 12 -13.35 13.39 -3.89
C GLU A 12 -13.24 11.87 -3.87
N VAL A 13 -12.62 11.31 -2.82
CA VAL A 13 -12.40 9.87 -2.66
C VAL A 13 -13.72 9.16 -2.42
N GLU A 14 -14.59 9.72 -1.58
CA GLU A 14 -15.93 9.16 -1.30
C GLU A 14 -16.77 9.05 -2.59
N ARG A 15 -16.80 10.12 -3.40
CA ARG A 15 -17.46 10.09 -4.71
C ARG A 15 -16.84 9.09 -5.67
N ALA A 16 -15.51 8.97 -5.65
CA ALA A 16 -14.81 8.01 -6.51
C ALA A 16 -15.21 6.57 -6.17
N ILE A 17 -15.22 6.22 -4.87
CA ILE A 17 -15.66 4.92 -4.37
C ILE A 17 -17.12 4.67 -4.75
N ALA A 18 -18.02 5.63 -4.47
CA ALA A 18 -19.45 5.50 -4.75
C ALA A 18 -19.75 5.31 -6.25
N CYS A 19 -19.00 5.96 -7.13
CA CYS A 19 -19.13 5.84 -8.58
C CYS A 19 -18.31 4.67 -9.17
N GLY A 20 -17.64 3.87 -8.34
CA GLY A 20 -16.76 2.78 -8.75
C GLY A 20 -15.60 3.24 -9.63
N LYS A 21 -15.11 4.48 -9.48
CA LYS A 21 -13.88 4.95 -10.12
C LYS A 21 -12.67 4.29 -9.42
N PRO A 22 -11.58 3.98 -10.15
CA PRO A 22 -10.39 3.41 -9.53
C PRO A 22 -9.76 4.40 -8.56
N VAL A 23 -9.53 3.93 -7.32
CA VAL A 23 -8.86 4.68 -6.26
C VAL A 23 -7.57 3.96 -5.90
N THR A 24 -6.47 4.71 -5.81
CA THR A 24 -5.17 4.20 -5.36
C THR A 24 -4.82 4.84 -4.03
N ALA A 25 -4.66 4.03 -2.99
CA ALA A 25 -4.25 4.50 -1.67
C ALA A 25 -2.72 4.65 -1.57
N PHE A 26 -2.27 5.58 -0.73
CA PHE A 26 -0.86 5.81 -0.41
C PHE A 26 -0.70 6.03 1.11
N PRO A 27 0.33 5.48 1.77
CA PRO A 27 0.70 5.91 3.11
C PRO A 27 1.28 7.34 3.06
N SER A 28 1.24 8.05 4.19
CA SER A 28 1.90 9.36 4.34
C SER A 28 3.24 9.28 5.07
N ALA A 29 3.59 8.13 5.66
CA ALA A 29 4.91 7.92 6.26
C ALA A 29 6.02 8.06 5.21
N PRO A 30 7.02 8.93 5.44
CA PRO A 30 8.11 9.13 4.50
C PRO A 30 9.05 7.93 4.48
N LEU A 31 9.41 7.46 3.29
CA LEU A 31 10.44 6.42 3.08
C LEU A 31 11.77 7.00 2.60
N ALA A 32 11.78 8.27 2.17
CA ALA A 32 12.96 9.01 1.73
C ALA A 32 12.68 10.52 1.83
N GLY A 33 13.73 11.36 1.72
CA GLY A 33 13.57 12.81 1.63
C GLY A 33 12.77 13.23 0.39
N GLY A 34 12.01 14.33 0.48
CA GLY A 34 11.17 14.83 -0.62
C GLY A 34 9.86 14.05 -0.81
N TRP A 35 9.35 13.42 0.26
CA TRP A 35 8.18 12.54 0.20
C TRP A 35 6.91 13.22 -0.29
N ALA A 36 6.64 14.47 0.13
CA ALA A 36 5.51 15.24 -0.37
C ALA A 36 5.55 15.43 -1.90
N ALA A 37 6.73 15.70 -2.47
CA ALA A 37 6.91 15.83 -3.91
C ALA A 37 6.70 14.49 -4.64
N ALA A 38 7.18 13.38 -4.06
CA ALA A 38 6.97 12.03 -4.59
C ALA A 38 5.48 11.65 -4.59
N LEU A 39 4.75 11.91 -3.49
CA LEU A 39 3.30 11.71 -3.41
C LEU A 39 2.55 12.58 -4.42
N ALA A 40 2.98 13.82 -4.64
CA ALA A 40 2.38 14.70 -5.64
C ALA A 40 2.60 14.17 -7.07
N ALA A 41 3.79 13.66 -7.38
CA ALA A 41 4.10 13.06 -8.68
C ALA A 41 3.30 11.77 -8.91
N ALA A 42 3.25 10.88 -7.91
CA ALA A 42 2.45 9.67 -7.93
C ALA A 42 0.95 9.97 -8.07
N GLY A 43 0.47 11.00 -7.37
CA GLY A 43 -0.90 11.49 -7.48
C GLY A 43 -1.25 11.97 -8.88
N ARG A 44 -0.32 12.67 -9.56
CA ARG A 44 -0.47 13.04 -10.97
C ARG A 44 -0.55 11.80 -11.86
N ALA A 45 0.36 10.83 -11.70
CA ALA A 45 0.34 9.58 -12.47
C ALA A 45 -0.99 8.82 -12.33
N VAL A 46 -1.59 8.79 -11.13
CA VAL A 46 -2.93 8.20 -10.91
C VAL A 46 -4.01 8.98 -11.66
N ARG A 47 -3.98 10.31 -11.58
CA ARG A 47 -4.99 11.17 -12.23
C ARG A 47 -4.91 11.10 -13.75
N ASP A 48 -3.70 11.09 -14.31
CA ASP A 48 -3.46 10.99 -15.75
C ASP A 48 -3.97 9.66 -16.33
N ALA A 49 -3.95 8.59 -15.51
CA ALA A 49 -4.53 7.29 -15.85
C ALA A 49 -6.04 7.17 -15.52
N GLY A 50 -6.70 8.26 -15.14
CA GLY A 50 -8.15 8.32 -14.90
C GLY A 50 -8.61 7.85 -13.51
N GLY A 51 -7.69 7.68 -12.55
CA GLY A 51 -8.00 7.33 -11.17
C GLY A 51 -8.00 8.50 -10.20
N VAL A 52 -8.27 8.18 -8.93
CA VAL A 52 -8.24 9.13 -7.83
C VAL A 52 -7.20 8.71 -6.79
N PRO A 53 -6.18 9.55 -6.49
CA PRO A 53 -5.22 9.25 -5.44
C PRO A 53 -5.82 9.52 -4.06
N ALA A 54 -5.52 8.67 -3.10
CA ALA A 54 -5.97 8.80 -1.71
C ALA A 54 -4.79 8.61 -0.74
N VAL A 55 -4.13 9.72 -0.38
CA VAL A 55 -3.08 9.69 0.65
C VAL A 55 -3.73 9.53 2.03
N ILE A 56 -3.21 8.62 2.84
CA ILE A 56 -3.76 8.26 4.14
C ILE A 56 -2.87 8.81 5.25
N ALA A 57 -3.49 9.43 6.26
CA ALA A 57 -2.82 9.99 7.44
C ALA A 57 -3.64 9.77 8.72
N VAL A 58 -3.04 10.00 9.88
CA VAL A 58 -3.76 10.10 11.16
C VAL A 58 -3.86 11.58 11.52
N LEU A 59 -5.07 12.13 11.57
CA LEU A 59 -5.32 13.54 11.85
C LEU A 59 -6.50 13.70 12.80
N GLY A 60 -6.33 14.47 13.88
CA GLY A 60 -7.40 14.84 14.80
C GLY A 60 -8.20 13.65 15.35
N GLY A 61 -7.52 12.54 15.63
CA GLY A 61 -8.16 11.32 16.15
C GLY A 61 -8.87 10.47 15.09
N LYS A 62 -8.60 10.69 13.80
CA LYS A 62 -9.18 9.93 12.69
C LYS A 62 -8.12 9.46 11.69
N LEU A 63 -8.42 8.34 11.05
CA LEU A 63 -7.80 7.91 9.79
C LEU A 63 -8.35 8.78 8.66
N ARG A 64 -7.56 9.76 8.25
CA ARG A 64 -7.85 10.64 7.11
C ARG A 64 -7.52 9.91 5.82
N ILE A 65 -8.48 9.85 4.89
CA ILE A 65 -8.30 9.28 3.55
C ILE A 65 -8.47 10.38 2.52
N GLY A 66 -7.43 10.61 1.71
CA GLY A 66 -7.35 11.77 0.82
C GLY A 66 -6.90 13.01 1.58
N ALA A 67 -5.78 12.90 2.30
CA ALA A 67 -5.11 14.02 2.94
C ALA A 67 -4.66 15.05 1.89
N ASP A 68 -4.86 16.33 2.17
CA ASP A 68 -4.48 17.43 1.28
C ASP A 68 -3.00 17.84 1.43
N PRO A 69 -2.43 18.59 0.46
CA PRO A 69 -1.03 18.99 0.53
C PRO A 69 -0.65 19.78 1.78
N GLY A 70 -1.55 20.62 2.31
CA GLY A 70 -1.30 21.39 3.53
C GLY A 70 -1.27 20.52 4.78
N GLU A 71 -2.16 19.52 4.86
CA GLU A 71 -2.14 18.48 5.90
C GLU A 71 -0.82 17.69 5.86
N LEU A 72 -0.34 17.31 4.67
CA LEU A 72 0.92 16.58 4.50
C LEU A 72 2.15 17.43 4.86
N ASP A 73 2.19 18.68 4.41
CA ASP A 73 3.27 19.63 4.76
C ASP A 73 3.35 19.86 6.27
N ALA A 74 2.19 19.92 6.94
CA ALA A 74 2.14 20.05 8.40
C ALA A 74 2.68 18.82 9.12
N LEU A 75 2.40 17.62 8.62
CA LEU A 75 2.94 16.37 9.17
C LEU A 75 4.46 16.28 8.98
N GLU A 76 4.97 16.63 7.79
CA GLU A 76 6.41 16.61 7.49
C GLU A 76 7.18 17.57 8.39
N LYS A 77 6.67 18.78 8.60
CA LYS A 77 7.26 19.78 9.51
C LYS A 77 7.29 19.32 10.97
N ARG A 78 6.31 18.52 11.40
CA ARG A 78 6.23 18.02 12.79
C ARG A 78 7.21 16.89 13.08
N GLN A 79 7.71 16.20 12.04
CA GLN A 79 8.60 15.04 12.19
C GLN A 79 8.05 13.99 13.17
N ALA A 80 6.73 13.82 13.21
CA ALA A 80 6.08 12.84 14.07
C ALA A 80 6.41 11.41 13.61
N GLN A 81 6.55 10.49 14.58
CA GLN A 81 6.76 9.08 14.26
C GLN A 81 5.59 8.51 13.47
N PRO A 82 5.85 7.69 12.43
CA PRO A 82 4.81 6.99 11.70
C PRO A 82 3.87 6.17 12.59
N ALA A 83 2.58 6.31 12.31
CA ALA A 83 1.52 5.56 12.96
C ALA A 83 1.43 4.16 12.35
N GLY A 84 2.05 3.17 12.98
CA GLY A 84 1.80 1.75 12.73
C GLY A 84 0.59 1.22 13.49
N ARG A 85 0.22 -0.04 13.27
CA ARG A 85 -0.97 -0.65 13.91
C ARG A 85 -0.96 -0.62 15.44
N ALA A 86 0.21 -0.76 16.06
CA ALA A 86 0.34 -0.77 17.52
C ALA A 86 0.14 0.63 18.14
N SER A 87 0.64 1.68 17.48
CA SER A 87 0.51 3.07 17.95
C SER A 87 -0.82 3.71 17.55
N LEU A 88 -1.50 3.17 16.53
CA LEU A 88 -2.73 3.75 16.00
C LEU A 88 -3.84 3.97 17.06
N PRO A 89 -4.20 3.01 17.94
CA PRO A 89 -5.23 3.25 18.96
C PRO A 89 -4.86 4.38 19.94
N ILE A 90 -3.58 4.52 20.28
CA ILE A 90 -3.06 5.55 21.17
C ILE A 90 -3.21 6.93 20.52
N LEU A 91 -2.81 7.04 19.25
CA LEU A 91 -2.91 8.28 18.48
C LEU A 91 -4.37 8.69 18.25
N LEU A 92 -5.24 7.74 17.92
CA LEU A 92 -6.68 7.99 17.75
C LEU A 92 -7.32 8.46 19.06
N ALA A 93 -6.97 7.85 20.20
CA ALA A 93 -7.50 8.23 21.51
C ALA A 93 -7.03 9.61 21.98
N SER A 94 -5.78 9.95 21.72
CA SER A 94 -5.17 11.24 22.08
C SER A 94 -5.44 12.35 21.06
N SER A 95 -6.14 12.04 19.97
CA SER A 95 -6.34 12.96 18.84
C SER A 95 -5.05 13.55 18.27
N ALA A 96 -3.96 12.78 18.35
CA ALA A 96 -2.65 13.19 17.85
C ALA A 96 -2.56 13.00 16.33
N ASP A 97 -1.80 13.88 15.69
CA ASP A 97 -1.51 13.82 14.27
C ASP A 97 -0.21 13.08 14.01
N ALA A 98 -0.22 12.16 13.06
CA ALA A 98 0.95 11.41 12.65
C ALA A 98 0.82 10.95 11.20
N PRO A 99 1.94 10.84 10.46
CA PRO A 99 1.92 10.21 9.16
C PRO A 99 1.56 8.72 9.32
N ALA A 100 0.73 8.17 8.44
CA ALA A 100 0.33 6.76 8.49
C ALA A 100 1.39 5.87 7.83
N ALA A 101 1.87 4.87 8.58
CA ALA A 101 2.70 3.81 8.04
C ALA A 101 1.89 2.89 7.11
N VAL A 102 2.58 2.03 6.34
CA VAL A 102 1.93 1.11 5.40
C VAL A 102 0.91 0.21 6.12
N SER A 103 1.29 -0.33 7.28
CA SER A 103 0.42 -1.18 8.10
C SER A 103 -0.91 -0.53 8.52
N SER A 104 -0.92 0.79 8.83
CA SER A 104 -2.14 1.55 9.14
C SER A 104 -2.89 2.00 7.89
N ALA A 105 -2.15 2.34 6.82
CA ALA A 105 -2.73 2.71 5.54
C ALA A 105 -3.51 1.54 4.92
N LEU A 106 -3.00 0.31 5.04
CA LEU A 106 -3.73 -0.91 4.66
C LEU A 106 -5.05 -1.03 5.39
N LEU A 107 -5.05 -0.86 6.72
CA LEU A 107 -6.26 -0.92 7.54
C LEU A 107 -7.29 0.12 7.10
N ALA A 108 -6.86 1.37 6.94
CA ALA A 108 -7.73 2.47 6.51
C ALA A 108 -8.28 2.27 5.09
N ALA A 109 -7.45 1.81 4.15
CA ALA A 109 -7.86 1.49 2.79
C ALA A 109 -8.94 0.41 2.77
N ALA A 110 -8.74 -0.68 3.53
CA ALA A 110 -9.74 -1.74 3.67
C ALA A 110 -11.04 -1.23 4.30
N MET A 111 -10.96 -0.40 5.35
CA MET A 111 -12.13 0.22 5.99
C MET A 111 -12.94 1.09 5.02
N ALA A 112 -12.27 1.74 4.06
CA ALA A 112 -12.92 2.57 3.03
C ALA A 112 -13.32 1.79 1.77
N GLY A 113 -13.03 0.49 1.68
CA GLY A 113 -13.28 -0.29 0.47
C GLY A 113 -12.35 0.05 -0.70
N ILE A 114 -11.16 0.61 -0.44
CA ILE A 114 -10.13 0.86 -1.45
C ILE A 114 -9.28 -0.41 -1.61
N PRO A 115 -9.30 -1.08 -2.78
CA PRO A 115 -8.72 -2.42 -2.93
C PRO A 115 -7.23 -2.43 -3.24
N VAL A 116 -6.62 -1.28 -3.56
CA VAL A 116 -5.22 -1.19 -4.00
C VAL A 116 -4.48 -0.06 -3.28
N LEU A 117 -3.28 -0.36 -2.83
CA LEU A 117 -2.34 0.57 -2.21
C LEU A 117 -0.99 0.51 -2.93
N ALA A 118 -0.37 1.66 -3.18
CA ALA A 118 0.94 1.76 -3.83
C ALA A 118 1.98 2.32 -2.87
N VAL A 119 3.16 1.68 -2.84
CA VAL A 119 4.33 2.12 -2.07
C VAL A 119 5.59 1.87 -2.87
N PRO A 120 6.67 2.65 -2.69
CA PRO A 120 7.93 2.33 -3.35
C PRO A 120 8.49 1.00 -2.81
N LEU A 121 8.54 0.83 -1.49
CA LEU A 121 9.11 -0.34 -0.81
C LEU A 121 8.27 -0.71 0.42
N LEU A 122 8.30 -1.98 0.80
CA LEU A 122 7.77 -2.50 2.07
C LEU A 122 8.86 -2.57 3.14
N GLY A 123 8.49 -2.40 4.40
CA GLY A 123 9.44 -2.29 5.51
C GLY A 123 9.58 -0.83 5.95
N GLU A 124 9.28 -0.59 7.23
CA GLU A 124 9.28 0.73 7.87
C GLU A 124 10.62 1.48 7.68
N PRO A 125 10.60 2.82 7.64
CA PRO A 125 11.82 3.63 7.73
C PRO A 125 12.47 3.46 9.13
N GLU A 126 13.81 3.44 9.18
CA GLU A 126 14.60 3.17 10.39
C GLU A 126 14.19 3.96 11.64
N GLN A 127 14.31 3.31 12.81
CA GLN A 127 14.95 3.97 13.95
C GLN A 127 16.46 3.71 13.85
N PRO A 128 17.33 4.73 13.91
CA PRO A 128 18.77 4.52 13.83
C PRO A 128 19.26 3.58 14.94
N GLY A 129 19.92 2.48 14.56
CA GLY A 129 20.55 1.51 15.47
C GLY A 129 19.80 0.20 15.72
N ALA A 130 18.68 -0.06 15.03
CA ALA A 130 17.95 -1.32 15.16
C ALA A 130 18.45 -2.38 14.14
N GLU A 131 19.32 -3.28 14.56
CA GLU A 131 19.51 -4.56 13.86
C GLU A 131 18.22 -5.38 14.00
N THR A 132 17.46 -5.55 12.93
CA THR A 132 16.18 -6.29 12.99
C THR A 132 16.28 -7.62 12.26
N ALA A 133 16.31 -8.71 13.03
CA ALA A 133 16.06 -10.07 12.54
C ALA A 133 14.56 -10.34 12.32
N GLU A 134 13.70 -9.34 12.54
CA GLU A 134 12.25 -9.44 12.57
C GLU A 134 11.60 -9.16 11.20
N VAL A 135 10.43 -9.75 10.99
CA VAL A 135 9.63 -9.54 9.78
C VAL A 135 8.89 -8.20 9.89
N PRO A 136 8.82 -7.37 8.82
CA PRO A 136 8.12 -6.09 8.88
C PRO A 136 6.66 -6.22 9.31
N ALA A 137 6.22 -5.29 10.17
CA ALA A 137 4.81 -5.18 10.58
C ALA A 137 3.85 -5.03 9.38
N ASP A 138 4.34 -4.46 8.28
CA ASP A 138 3.64 -4.34 7.01
C ASP A 138 3.24 -5.69 6.43
N LEU A 139 4.10 -6.72 6.54
CA LEU A 139 3.81 -8.04 5.98
C LEU A 139 2.72 -8.73 6.78
N HIS A 140 2.75 -8.57 8.11
CA HIS A 140 1.70 -9.06 8.96
C HIS A 140 0.37 -8.34 8.68
N ALA A 141 0.39 -7.02 8.47
CA ALA A 141 -0.79 -6.27 8.08
C ALA A 141 -1.35 -6.74 6.72
N LEU A 142 -0.47 -6.95 5.73
CA LEU A 142 -0.85 -7.45 4.41
C LEU A 142 -1.45 -8.86 4.48
N ALA A 143 -0.91 -9.74 5.32
CA ALA A 143 -1.44 -11.09 5.54
C ALA A 143 -2.89 -11.12 6.05
N HIS A 144 -3.39 -10.03 6.64
CA HIS A 144 -4.71 -10.00 7.28
C HIS A 144 -5.66 -8.93 6.71
N THR A 145 -5.22 -8.14 5.75
CA THR A 145 -6.00 -7.00 5.24
C THR A 145 -6.29 -7.17 3.74
N PRO A 146 -7.56 -7.12 3.29
CA PRO A 146 -7.95 -7.39 1.89
C PRO A 146 -7.66 -6.20 0.97
N VAL A 147 -6.37 -5.89 0.81
CA VAL A 147 -5.84 -4.84 -0.06
C VAL A 147 -4.66 -5.41 -0.84
N ALA A 148 -4.59 -5.15 -2.14
CA ALA A 148 -3.42 -5.46 -2.94
C ALA A 148 -2.38 -4.34 -2.80
N VAL A 149 -1.12 -4.71 -2.55
CA VAL A 149 0.00 -3.78 -2.48
C VAL A 149 0.81 -3.87 -3.76
N VAL A 150 1.00 -2.75 -4.44
CA VAL A 150 1.93 -2.61 -5.57
C VAL A 150 3.21 -1.93 -5.07
N CYS A 151 4.35 -2.59 -5.20
CA CYS A 151 5.64 -2.01 -4.80
C CYS A 151 6.83 -2.50 -5.64
N ALA A 152 7.97 -1.84 -5.50
CA ALA A 152 9.22 -2.24 -6.14
C ALA A 152 9.97 -3.36 -5.39
N GLY A 153 9.58 -3.64 -4.15
CA GLY A 153 10.24 -4.65 -3.31
C GLY A 153 10.21 -4.29 -1.83
N PHE A 154 11.29 -4.65 -1.13
CA PHE A 154 11.47 -4.45 0.30
C PHE A 154 12.60 -3.47 0.57
N SER A 155 12.56 -2.78 1.70
CA SER A 155 13.67 -1.97 2.19
C SER A 155 14.93 -2.83 2.32
N HIS A 156 16.09 -2.23 2.05
CA HIS A 156 17.42 -2.86 2.11
C HIS A 156 17.76 -3.44 3.50
N LEU A 157 17.02 -3.04 4.54
CA LEU A 157 17.16 -3.55 5.90
C LEU A 157 16.63 -4.98 6.07
N PHE A 158 15.78 -5.45 5.16
CA PHE A 158 15.13 -6.75 5.27
C PHE A 158 15.60 -7.70 4.17
N ASP A 159 15.78 -8.97 4.52
CA ASP A 159 16.05 -10.02 3.55
C ASP A 159 14.79 -10.29 2.70
N PRO A 160 14.82 -10.06 1.38
CA PRO A 160 13.67 -10.26 0.51
C PRO A 160 13.18 -11.71 0.50
N GLY A 161 14.10 -12.68 0.57
CA GLY A 161 13.78 -14.11 0.57
C GLY A 161 12.95 -14.49 1.80
N ARG A 162 13.34 -14.02 2.99
CA ARG A 162 12.60 -14.21 4.25
C ARG A 162 11.26 -13.51 4.22
N CYS A 163 11.20 -12.27 3.72
CA CYS A 163 9.94 -11.52 3.60
C CYS A 163 8.92 -12.25 2.73
N LEU A 164 9.36 -12.74 1.57
CA LEU A 164 8.49 -13.46 0.66
C LEU A 164 8.12 -14.85 1.18
N ALA A 165 9.05 -15.58 1.81
CA ALA A 165 8.75 -16.84 2.47
C ALA A 165 7.71 -16.67 3.59
N TYR A 166 7.81 -15.59 4.38
CA TYR A 166 6.81 -15.25 5.39
C TYR A 166 5.43 -15.03 4.76
N LEU A 167 5.33 -14.17 3.75
CA LEU A 167 4.07 -13.91 3.06
C LEU A 167 3.46 -15.17 2.42
N ALA A 168 4.30 -16.01 1.81
CA ALA A 168 3.88 -17.29 1.25
C ALA A 168 3.32 -18.22 2.34
N SER A 169 3.98 -18.32 3.50
CA SER A 169 3.49 -19.11 4.64
C SER A 169 2.18 -18.57 5.24
N CYS A 170 1.93 -17.26 5.11
CA CYS A 170 0.66 -16.63 5.47
C CYS A 170 -0.43 -16.77 4.38
N GLY A 171 -0.15 -17.43 3.25
CA GLY A 171 -1.11 -17.58 2.15
C GLY A 171 -1.38 -16.30 1.36
N VAL A 172 -0.44 -15.36 1.36
CA VAL A 172 -0.50 -14.14 0.54
C VAL A 172 -0.01 -14.45 -0.87
N PRO A 173 -0.82 -14.27 -1.92
CA PRO A 173 -0.35 -14.43 -3.30
C PRO A 173 0.75 -13.43 -3.64
N LEU A 174 1.80 -13.92 -4.31
CA LEU A 174 2.96 -13.15 -4.74
C LEU A 174 2.98 -13.06 -6.28
N ILE A 175 2.82 -11.86 -6.81
CA ILE A 175 2.65 -11.59 -8.24
C ILE A 175 3.77 -10.68 -8.74
N GLY A 176 4.40 -11.03 -9.86
CA GLY A 176 5.37 -10.16 -10.55
C GLY A 176 4.72 -9.48 -11.76
N LEU A 177 4.50 -8.16 -11.67
CA LEU A 177 3.89 -7.36 -12.73
C LEU A 177 4.93 -6.85 -13.74
N GLY A 178 4.65 -7.02 -15.03
CA GLY A 178 5.48 -6.45 -16.11
C GLY A 178 6.69 -7.30 -16.54
N GLY A 179 6.84 -8.51 -16.01
CA GLY A 179 7.94 -9.42 -16.33
C GLY A 179 9.29 -9.02 -15.70
N GLY A 180 10.28 -9.91 -15.82
CA GLY A 180 11.62 -9.75 -15.24
C GLY A 180 11.90 -10.69 -14.07
N ASP A 181 13.18 -10.93 -13.80
CA ASP A 181 13.63 -11.76 -12.69
C ASP A 181 13.53 -10.97 -11.37
N PHE A 182 12.83 -11.52 -10.39
CA PHE A 182 12.88 -11.03 -9.01
C PHE A 182 14.05 -11.71 -8.28
N PRO A 183 14.68 -11.10 -7.24
CA PRO A 183 15.66 -11.79 -6.40
C PRO A 183 15.18 -13.19 -6.05
N ALA A 184 16.05 -14.16 -6.31
CA ALA A 184 15.74 -15.58 -6.26
C ALA A 184 15.06 -15.92 -4.94
N LEU A 185 13.79 -16.31 -5.04
CA LEU A 185 13.08 -16.93 -3.94
C LEU A 185 13.75 -18.26 -3.58
N PRO A 186 13.82 -18.62 -2.29
CA PRO A 186 14.26 -19.96 -1.92
C PRO A 186 13.41 -21.01 -2.66
N ASP A 187 14.04 -22.08 -3.14
CA ASP A 187 13.46 -23.07 -4.06
C ASP A 187 12.08 -23.63 -3.64
N ALA A 188 11.75 -23.61 -2.35
CA ALA A 188 10.47 -24.05 -1.81
C ALA A 188 9.28 -23.11 -2.12
N ALA A 189 9.53 -21.84 -2.47
CA ALA A 189 8.48 -20.86 -2.80
C ALA A 189 8.17 -20.79 -4.31
N ARG A 190 9.02 -21.40 -5.17
CA ARG A 190 8.94 -21.35 -6.64
C ARG A 190 7.61 -21.77 -7.32
N PRO A 191 6.71 -22.62 -6.77
CA PRO A 191 5.60 -23.14 -7.58
C PRO A 191 4.39 -22.21 -7.81
N LEU A 192 4.32 -21.02 -7.19
CA LEU A 192 3.12 -20.15 -7.24
C LEU A 192 3.33 -18.79 -7.92
N HIS A 193 4.46 -18.61 -8.62
CA HIS A 193 4.76 -17.35 -9.33
C HIS A 193 4.09 -17.31 -10.70
N LEU A 194 3.07 -16.46 -10.82
CA LEU A 194 2.66 -15.91 -12.11
C LEU A 194 3.74 -14.91 -12.56
N CYS A 195 4.84 -15.43 -13.10
CA CYS A 195 5.74 -14.64 -13.93
C CYS A 195 5.02 -14.30 -15.24
N ALA A 196 4.96 -13.00 -15.56
CA ALA A 196 4.29 -12.35 -16.69
C ALA A 196 2.82 -11.93 -16.47
N SER A 197 2.43 -11.53 -15.26
CA SER A 197 1.07 -11.05 -15.01
C SER A 197 0.91 -9.57 -15.38
N ALA A 198 -0.06 -9.26 -16.22
CA ALA A 198 -0.53 -7.90 -16.46
C ALA A 198 -1.53 -7.48 -15.36
N PRO A 199 -1.77 -6.17 -15.13
CA PRO A 199 -2.75 -5.72 -14.12
C PRO A 199 -4.13 -6.38 -14.22
N PRO A 200 -4.69 -6.66 -15.42
CA PRO A 200 -5.96 -7.39 -15.54
C PRO A 200 -5.93 -8.85 -15.04
N GLU A 201 -4.78 -9.51 -15.08
CA GLU A 201 -4.63 -10.89 -14.59
C GLU A 201 -4.52 -10.91 -13.07
N ALA A 202 -3.72 -9.99 -12.51
CA ALA A 202 -3.64 -9.79 -11.07
C ALA A 202 -5.01 -9.42 -10.47
N ALA A 203 -5.81 -8.61 -11.17
CA ALA A 203 -7.18 -8.29 -10.76
C ALA A 203 -8.09 -9.52 -10.67
N ARG A 204 -7.92 -10.52 -11.56
CA ARG A 204 -8.66 -11.79 -11.47
C ARG A 204 -8.23 -12.61 -10.25
N VAL A 205 -6.94 -12.61 -9.92
CA VAL A 205 -6.44 -13.26 -8.69
C VAL A 205 -7.02 -12.58 -7.45
N MET A 206 -7.06 -11.23 -7.42
CA MET A 206 -7.72 -10.48 -6.34
C MET A 206 -9.19 -10.88 -6.20
N ALA A 207 -9.93 -10.93 -7.31
CA ALA A 207 -11.32 -11.32 -7.32
C ALA A 207 -11.51 -12.74 -6.78
N SER A 208 -10.82 -13.74 -7.35
CA SER A 208 -10.89 -15.12 -6.91
C SER A 208 -10.52 -15.30 -5.44
N LYS A 209 -9.45 -14.64 -4.96
CA LYS A 209 -9.02 -14.75 -3.56
C LYS A 209 -10.13 -14.30 -2.62
N TRP A 210 -10.71 -13.12 -2.85
CA TRP A 210 -11.69 -12.54 -1.94
C TRP A 210 -13.09 -13.14 -2.13
N ASP A 211 -13.43 -13.66 -3.32
CA ASP A 211 -14.69 -14.39 -3.57
C ASP A 211 -14.72 -15.76 -2.87
N LEU A 212 -13.54 -16.39 -2.72
CA LEU A 212 -13.37 -17.59 -1.90
C LEU A 212 -13.41 -17.31 -0.38
N GLY A 213 -13.52 -16.04 0.02
CA GLY A 213 -13.47 -15.64 1.44
C GLY A 213 -12.09 -15.81 2.07
N LEU A 214 -11.01 -15.93 1.28
CA LEU A 214 -9.66 -16.07 1.80
C LEU A 214 -9.19 -14.73 2.41
N PRO A 215 -8.74 -14.72 3.67
CA PRO A 215 -8.31 -13.49 4.33
C PRO A 215 -7.00 -12.96 3.73
N GLY A 216 -6.70 -11.70 4.03
CA GLY A 216 -5.45 -11.07 3.62
C GLY A 216 -5.47 -10.47 2.23
N GLY A 217 -4.34 -9.86 1.90
CA GLY A 217 -4.13 -9.12 0.67
C GLY A 217 -3.36 -9.91 -0.38
N LEU A 218 -2.74 -9.15 -1.26
CA LEU A 218 -1.96 -9.65 -2.39
C LEU A 218 -0.73 -8.76 -2.55
N LEU A 219 0.44 -9.34 -2.79
CA LEU A 219 1.64 -8.58 -3.11
C LEU A 219 1.88 -8.60 -4.62
N ALA A 220 1.92 -7.42 -5.22
CA ALA A 220 2.25 -7.20 -6.62
C ALA A 220 3.59 -6.45 -6.71
N LEU A 221 4.63 -7.18 -7.08
CA LEU A 221 5.98 -6.67 -7.23
C LEU A 221 6.21 -6.14 -8.64
N LEU A 222 6.87 -4.99 -8.76
CA LEU A 222 7.16 -4.32 -10.02
C LEU A 222 8.69 -4.25 -10.24
N PRO A 223 9.29 -5.20 -10.99
CA PRO A 223 10.74 -5.28 -11.17
C PRO A 223 11.35 -4.07 -11.89
N SER A 224 10.61 -3.37 -12.74
CA SER A 224 11.08 -2.13 -13.37
C SER A 224 11.26 -0.99 -12.37
N ALA A 225 10.47 -0.98 -11.30
CA ALA A 225 10.53 0.05 -10.27
C ALA A 225 11.67 -0.16 -9.27
N SER A 226 12.26 -1.37 -9.19
CA SER A 226 13.42 -1.62 -8.33
C SER A 226 14.72 -1.06 -8.89
N GLN A 227 14.74 -0.68 -10.17
CA GLN A 227 15.91 -0.18 -10.89
C GLN A 227 16.02 1.35 -10.88
N VAL A 228 15.07 2.04 -10.25
CA VAL A 228 15.00 3.52 -10.18
C VAL A 228 15.01 4.00 -8.72
N PRO A 229 15.36 5.28 -8.47
CA PRO A 229 15.31 5.85 -7.13
C PRO A 229 13.93 5.72 -6.48
N PRO A 230 13.83 5.63 -5.13
CA PRO A 230 12.55 5.44 -4.43
C PRO A 230 11.46 6.48 -4.75
N ALA A 231 11.84 7.72 -5.03
CA ALA A 231 10.89 8.77 -5.40
C ALA A 231 10.23 8.49 -6.76
N ASP A 232 11.01 7.98 -7.72
CA ASP A 232 10.54 7.64 -9.07
C ASP A 232 9.79 6.31 -9.08
N SER A 233 10.23 5.37 -8.23
CA SER A 233 9.60 4.05 -8.11
C SER A 233 8.16 4.15 -7.62
N LEU A 234 7.84 5.11 -6.74
CA LEU A 234 6.46 5.34 -6.30
C LEU A 234 5.55 5.74 -7.46
N SER A 235 6.01 6.57 -8.39
CA SER A 235 5.20 6.97 -9.56
C SER A 235 4.92 5.81 -10.51
N LEU A 236 5.91 4.92 -10.71
CA LEU A 236 5.74 3.69 -11.48
C LEU A 236 4.75 2.72 -10.81
N CYS A 237 4.89 2.55 -9.48
CA CYS A 237 3.96 1.74 -8.69
C CYS A 237 2.56 2.32 -8.73
N ALA A 238 2.42 3.65 -8.66
CA ALA A 238 1.14 4.36 -8.72
C ALA A 238 0.43 4.15 -10.07
N GLY A 239 1.15 4.29 -11.18
CA GLY A 239 0.61 4.06 -12.53
C GLY A 239 0.17 2.60 -12.75
N THR A 240 0.89 1.64 -12.19
CA THR A 240 0.50 0.22 -12.23
C THR A 240 -0.69 -0.07 -11.31
N ALA A 241 -0.70 0.52 -10.11
CA ALA A 241 -1.74 0.35 -9.11
C ALA A 241 -3.10 0.87 -9.58
N VAL A 242 -3.15 2.01 -10.27
CA VAL A 242 -4.41 2.53 -10.82
C VAL A 242 -4.96 1.64 -11.94
N GLN A 243 -4.09 1.06 -12.78
CA GLN A 243 -4.51 0.08 -13.78
C GLN A 243 -5.07 -1.20 -13.13
N LEU A 244 -4.43 -1.67 -12.06
CA LEU A 244 -4.90 -2.81 -11.27
C LEU A 244 -6.26 -2.51 -10.62
N ALA A 245 -6.41 -1.33 -10.01
CA ALA A 245 -7.66 -0.89 -9.40
C ALA A 245 -8.78 -0.77 -10.45
N ALA A 246 -8.47 -0.25 -11.64
CA ALA A 246 -9.44 -0.13 -12.74
C ALA A 246 -9.89 -1.50 -13.24
N ALA A 247 -8.96 -2.43 -13.44
CA ALA A 247 -9.27 -3.78 -13.87
C ALA A 247 -10.10 -4.53 -12.81
N TYR A 248 -9.77 -4.38 -11.53
CA TYR A 248 -10.55 -4.96 -10.44
C TYR A 248 -11.96 -4.36 -10.34
N ALA A 249 -12.09 -3.03 -10.43
CA ALA A 249 -13.38 -2.36 -10.45
C ALA A 249 -14.27 -2.82 -11.62
N ALA A 250 -13.69 -3.08 -12.80
CA ALA A 250 -14.41 -3.60 -13.95
C ALA A 250 -14.96 -5.02 -13.72
N LEU A 251 -14.26 -5.86 -12.94
CA LEU A 251 -14.74 -7.19 -12.55
C LEU A 251 -15.89 -7.13 -11.55
N ARG A 252 -15.89 -6.15 -10.64
CA ARG A 252 -16.92 -5.98 -9.60
C ARG A 252 -18.23 -5.35 -10.08
N ARG A 253 -18.28 -4.84 -11.30
CA ARG A 253 -19.50 -4.32 -11.95
C ARG A 253 -20.28 -5.38 -12.73
N ARG A 254 -19.73 -6.57 -12.89
CA ARG A 254 -20.37 -7.71 -13.57
C ARG A 254 -21.12 -8.56 -12.56
#